data_AF-A0A352LR34-F1
#
_entry.id   AF-A0A352LR34-F1
#
_cell.length_a   1.000
_cell.length_b   1.000
_cell.length_c   1.000
_cell.angle_alpha   90.00
_cell.angle_beta   90.00
_cell.angle_gamma   90.00
#
_symmetry.space_group_name_H-M   'P 1'
#
loop_
_entity.id
_entity.type
_entity.pdbx_description
1 polymer ?
#
loop_
_entity_poly.entity_id
_entity_poly.type
_entity_poly.pdbx_seq_one_letter_code
_entity_poly.pdbx_strand_id
1 'polypeptide(L)' 'MCSTIWGKIAFWLTIVGGLNWGLVGLGMLMDTNLNLVYMLFGSWPTVEAIVYLVVGISAIYMIFGCKKA' A
#
# COMPACT_ATOMS: atom_id res chain seq x y z
N MET A 1 -17.59 -5.46 -0.80
CA MET A 1 -16.89 -6.53 -1.55
C MET A 1 -17.63 -6.79 -2.87
N CYS A 2 -17.33 -6.01 -3.92
CA CYS A 2 -17.65 -6.43 -5.29
C CYS A 2 -16.82 -7.67 -5.58
N SER A 3 -17.46 -8.79 -5.92
CA SER A 3 -16.80 -10.07 -6.19
C SER A 3 -16.15 -10.07 -7.58
N THR A 4 -15.19 -9.18 -7.79
CA THR A 4 -14.39 -9.10 -9.01
C THR A 4 -12.91 -9.27 -8.69
N ILE A 5 -12.13 -9.74 -9.66
CA ILE A 5 -10.68 -9.91 -9.54
C ILE A 5 -10.00 -8.62 -9.03
N TRP A 6 -10.49 -7.46 -9.49
CA TRP A 6 -10.03 -6.13 -9.10
C TRP A 6 -10.24 -5.80 -7.63
N GLY A 7 -11.36 -6.23 -7.03
CA GLY A 7 -11.60 -6.04 -5.59
C GLY A 7 -10.62 -6.81 -4.73
N LYS A 8 -10.23 -8.02 -5.14
CA LYS A 8 -9.23 -8.82 -4.44
C LYS A 8 -7.84 -8.20 -4.56
N ILE A 9 -7.47 -7.71 -5.74
CA ILE A 9 -6.19 -7.04 -5.98
C ILE A 9 -6.10 -5.75 -5.14
N ALA A 10 -7.12 -4.90 -5.16
CA ALA A 10 -7.16 -3.68 -4.37
C ALA A 10 -7.11 -3.95 -2.85
N PHE A 11 -7.79 -5.00 -2.38
CA PHE A 11 -7.74 -5.42 -0.98
C PHE A 11 -6.30 -5.75 -0.55
N TRP A 12 -5.63 -6.64 -1.28
CA TRP A 12 -4.27 -7.05 -0.94
C TRP A 12 -3.26 -5.90 -1.07
N LEU A 13 -3.35 -5.08 -2.11
CA LEU A 13 -2.50 -3.89 -2.26
C LEU A 13 -2.66 -2.91 -1.10
N THR A 14 -3.88 -2.69 -0.64
CA THR A 14 -4.16 -1.80 0.51
C THR A 14 -3.60 -2.39 1.81
N ILE A 15 -3.77 -3.69 2.04
CA ILE A 15 -3.23 -4.37 3.23
C ILE A 15 -1.69 -4.31 3.25
N VAL A 16 -1.04 -4.69 2.14
CA VAL A 16 0.42 -4.68 2.04
C VAL A 16 0.96 -3.25 2.16
N GLY A 17 0.32 -2.28 1.53
CA GLY A 17 0.67 -0.86 1.65
C GLY A 17 0.54 -0.34 3.08
N GLY A 18 -0.56 -0.68 3.77
CA GLY A 18 -0.78 -0.31 5.17
C GLY A 18 0.25 -0.95 6.11
N LEU A 19 0.62 -2.21 5.88
CA LEU A 19 1.69 -2.87 6.62
C LEU A 19 3.05 -2.20 6.39
N ASN A 20 3.37 -1.82 5.16
CA ASN A 20 4.60 -1.06 4.87
C ASN A 20 4.62 0.26 5.65
N TRP A 21 3.53 1.01 5.64
CA TRP A 21 3.45 2.29 6.36
C TRP A 21 3.54 2.09 7.89
N GLY A 22 2.97 1.02 8.42
CA GLY A 22 3.11 0.64 9.83
C GLY A 22 4.56 0.30 10.20
N LEU A 23 5.27 -0.42 9.34
CA LEU A 23 6.69 -0.71 9.53
C LEU A 23 7.55 0.54 9.42
N VAL A 24 7.28 1.44 8.46
CA VAL A 24 7.95 2.74 8.37
C VAL A 24 7.76 3.53 9.67
N GLY A 25 6.52 3.61 10.19
CA GLY A 25 6.23 4.27 11.46
C GLY A 25 6.97 3.64 12.65
N LEU A 26 7.02 2.31 12.72
CA LEU A 26 7.79 1.59 13.74
C LEU A 26 9.30 1.87 13.62
N GLY A 27 9.81 1.88 12.38
CA GLY A 27 11.19 2.24 12.09
C GLY A 27 11.53 3.64 12.58
N MET A 28 10.64 4.61 12.35
CA MET A 28 10.81 5.98 12.87
C MET A 28 10.89 6.03 14.40
N LEU A 29 10.14 5.18 15.11
CA LEU A 29 10.21 5.09 16.58
C LEU A 29 11.50 4.42 17.08
N MET A 30 12.11 3.58 16.25
CA MET A 30 13.33 2.83 16.55
C MET A 30 14.59 3.46 15.91
N ASP A 31 14.47 4.65 15.31
CA ASP A 31 15.51 5.34 14.53
C ASP A 31 16.16 4.46 13.44
N THR A 32 15.34 3.62 12.80
CA THR A 32 15.74 2.69 11.73
C THR A 32 14.83 2.82 10.51
N ASN A 33 15.38 2.67 9.30
CA ASN A 33 14.55 2.71 8.09
C ASN A 33 13.99 1.31 7.79
N LEU A 34 12.69 1.13 8.02
CA LEU A 34 11.95 -0.11 7.75
C LEU A 34 10.98 0.02 6.56
N ASN A 35 11.30 0.87 5.59
CA ASN A 35 10.50 1.00 4.38
C ASN A 35 10.76 -0.21 3.46
N LEU A 36 9.81 -1.15 3.42
CA LEU A 36 9.94 -2.37 2.60
C LEU A 36 10.13 -2.06 1.12
N VAL A 37 9.54 -0.97 0.62
CA VAL A 37 9.70 -0.56 -0.78
C VAL A 37 11.14 -0.16 -1.05
N TYR A 38 11.73 0.63 -0.16
CA TYR A 38 13.14 1.00 -0.21
C TYR A 38 14.06 -0.22 -0.03
N MET A 39 13.74 -1.14 0.89
CA MET A 39 14.54 -2.35 1.14
C MET A 39 14.56 -3.31 -0.06
N LEU A 40 13.45 -3.41 -0.80
CA LEU A 40 13.34 -4.31 -1.95
C LEU A 40 13.88 -3.70 -3.25
N PHE A 41 13.60 -2.42 -3.50
CA PHE A 41 13.94 -1.75 -4.76
C PHE A 41 15.15 -0.81 -4.66
N GLY A 42 15.71 -0.64 -3.47
CA GLY A 42 16.80 0.31 -3.22
C GLY A 42 16.35 1.76 -3.37
N SER A 43 17.31 2.64 -3.69
CA SER A 43 17.10 4.08 -3.81
C SER A 43 16.51 4.44 -5.19
N TRP A 44 15.29 3.99 -5.49
CA TRP A 44 14.56 4.30 -6.73
C TRP A 44 13.32 5.16 -6.42
N PRO A 45 13.47 6.50 -6.28
CA PRO A 45 12.40 7.37 -5.82
C PRO A 45 11.14 7.31 -6.70
N THR A 46 11.32 7.16 -8.01
CA THR A 46 10.21 7.08 -8.96
C THR A 46 9.39 5.80 -8.79
N VAL A 47 10.03 4.65 -8.53
CA VAL A 47 9.32 3.38 -8.33
C VAL A 47 8.57 3.40 -7.01
N GLU A 48 9.20 3.93 -5.97
CA GLU A 48 8.56 4.11 -4.67
C GLU A 48 7.30 4.99 -4.78
N ALA A 49 7.38 6.11 -5.48
CA ALA A 49 6.24 6.98 -5.75
C ALA A 49 5.10 6.26 -6.50
N ILE A 50 5.42 5.45 -7.52
CA ILE A 50 4.43 4.67 -8.27
C ILE A 50 3.74 3.66 -7.35
N VAL A 51 4.49 2.92 -6.53
CA VAL A 51 3.92 1.96 -5.57
C VAL A 51 2.96 2.66 -4.61
N TYR A 52 3.36 3.80 -4.06
CA TYR A 52 2.51 4.58 -3.16
C TYR A 52 1.23 5.08 -3.84
N LEU A 53 1.32 5.49 -5.09
CA LEU A 53 0.18 5.96 -5.86
C LEU A 53 -0.81 4.81 -6.16
N VAL A 54 -0.31 3.63 -6.50
CA VAL A 54 -1.14 2.43 -6.75
C VAL A 54 -1.81 1.93 -5.45
N VAL A 55 -1.09 1.95 -4.32
CA VAL A 55 -1.65 1.64 -2.99
C VAL A 55 -2.74 2.64 -2.62
N GLY A 56 -2.51 3.94 -2.82
CA GLY A 56 -3.50 4.99 -2.54
C GLY A 56 -4.77 4.84 -3.38
N ILE A 57 -4.64 4.59 -4.68
CA ILE A 57 -5.78 4.33 -5.56
C ILE A 57 -6.54 3.06 -5.12
N SER A 58 -5.82 2.02 -4.69
CA SER A 58 -6.43 0.79 -4.17
C SER A 58 -7.24 1.05 -2.89
N ALA A 59 -6.73 1.89 -1.99
CA ALA A 59 -7.44 2.29 -0.76
C ALA A 59 -8.71 3.10 -1.08
N ILE A 60 -8.63 4.05 -2.02
CA ILE A 60 -9.79 4.81 -2.49
C ILE A 60 -10.83 3.86 -3.11
N TYR A 61 -10.41 2.91 -3.94
CA TYR A 61 -11.30 1.88 -4.49
C TYR A 61 -11.90 0.98 -3.40
N MET A 62 -11.20 0.70 -2.31
CA MET A 62 -11.77 -0.07 -1.19
C MET A 62 -12.82 0.73 -0.39
N ILE A 63 -12.66 2.05 -0.27
CA ILE A 63 -13.60 2.94 0.45
C ILE A 63 -14.84 3.22 -0.39
N PHE A 64 -14.66 3.59 -1.67
CA PHE A 64 -15.74 4.07 -2.53
C PHE A 64 -16.18 3.04 -3.59
N GLY A 65 -15.35 2.04 -3.89
CA GLY A 65 -15.64 1.03 -4.91
C GLY A 65 -16.65 -0.01 -4.42
N CYS A 66 -17.73 -0.14 -5.19
CA CYS A 66 -18.88 -1.02 -4.97
C CYS A 66 -19.35 -1.14 -3.51
N LYS A 67 -20.35 -0.31 -3.17
CA LYS A 67 -21.36 -0.70 -2.19
C LYS A 67 -22.12 -1.90 -2.74
N LYS A 68 -22.11 -3.03 -2.05
CA LYS A 68 -23.27 -3.92 -2.11
C LYS A 68 -24.34 -3.19 -1.30
N ALA A 69 -25.34 -2.64 -1.98
CA ALA A 69 -26.65 -2.45 -1.37
C ALA A 69 -27.25 -3.84 -1.09
#